data_AF-A0A950BM20-F1
#
_entry.id   AF-A0A950BM20-F1
#
_cell.length_a   1.000
_cell.length_b   1.000
_cell.length_c   1.000
_cell.angle_alpha   90.00
_cell.angle_beta   90.00
_cell.angle_gamma   90.00
#
_symmetry.space_group_name_H-M   'P 1'
#
loop_
_entity.id
_entity.type
_entity.pdbx_description
1 polymer ?
#
loop_
_entity_poly.entity_id
_entity_poly.type
_entity_poly.pdbx_seq_one_letter_code
_entity_poly.pdbx_strand_id
1 'polypeptide(L)'
;MSSEYVLAGIVAAALLALASSGLVASKARRRGLDRWLFTYIRERSKYHAPRAGQPVHLLLCIADHFEPGRGGASAAHARERVERWVRDYPRLFGEFRDSDGRPPRHTFFYPLEQYNPEHLDALAELCRQGFGEVEVHLHHEGDTPEQLRARLIAYKELLARRHGLLPREKQTGEIVYGFIHGNWALDNSLPNGRCCGVNNEIDILRETGCYADFTFPSAPDPTQTRTINSIYYAVDDPMRPKSHDRGIPVGTGTVPSNALMLIQGPLMLDWKRRKWGLIPRIENGCIQGNQPVTIDRMDAWLRAGVQVNM
;
A
#
# COMPACT_ATOMS: atom_id res chain seq x y z
N MET A 1 20.11 -46.08 32.96
CA MET A 1 19.94 -45.67 31.55
C MET A 1 21.32 -45.60 30.93
N SER A 2 21.60 -46.38 29.88
CA SER A 2 22.92 -46.34 29.23
C SER A 2 23.16 -44.96 28.59
N SER A 3 24.42 -44.53 28.57
CA SER A 3 24.88 -43.26 27.97
C SER A 3 24.33 -43.03 26.55
N GLU A 4 24.12 -44.12 25.81
CA GLU A 4 23.54 -44.13 24.46
C GLU A 4 22.10 -43.60 24.40
N TYR A 5 21.24 -43.93 25.37
CA TYR A 5 19.86 -43.40 25.41
C TYR A 5 19.83 -41.91 25.74
N VAL A 6 20.76 -41.44 26.57
CA VAL A 6 20.89 -40.00 26.91
C VAL A 6 21.38 -39.22 25.69
N LEU A 7 22.40 -39.72 24.99
CA LEU A 7 22.92 -39.10 23.78
C LEU A 7 21.87 -39.09 22.65
N ALA A 8 21.16 -40.20 22.43
CA ALA A 8 20.06 -40.28 21.47
C ALA A 8 18.93 -39.29 21.80
N GLY A 9 18.59 -39.14 23.09
CA GLY A 9 17.60 -38.16 23.55
C GLY A 9 18.02 -36.71 23.28
N ILE A 10 19.28 -36.37 23.54
CA ILE A 10 19.84 -35.03 23.26
C ILE A 10 19.83 -34.74 21.76
N VAL A 11 20.27 -35.69 20.93
CA VAL A 11 20.28 -35.54 19.47
C VAL A 11 18.84 -35.37 18.94
N ALA A 12 17.89 -36.18 19.40
CA ALA A 12 16.48 -36.05 19.01
C ALA A 12 15.89 -34.69 19.41
N ALA A 13 16.16 -34.21 20.63
CA ALA A 13 15.72 -32.89 21.08
C ALA A 13 16.35 -31.75 20.25
N ALA A 14 17.64 -31.85 19.91
CA ALA A 14 18.31 -30.87 19.06
C ALA A 14 17.73 -30.85 17.63
N LEU A 15 17.44 -32.01 17.04
CA LEU A 15 16.80 -32.11 15.72
C LEU A 15 15.38 -31.53 15.73
N LEU A 16 14.60 -31.80 16.78
CA LEU A 16 13.26 -31.20 16.96
C LEU A 16 13.33 -29.67 17.12
N ALA A 17 14.30 -29.15 17.88
CA ALA A 17 14.54 -27.72 18.04
C ALA A 17 14.95 -27.06 16.71
N LEU A 18 15.81 -27.71 15.92
CA LEU A 18 16.21 -27.24 14.59
C LEU A 18 15.03 -27.26 13.60
N ALA A 19 14.25 -28.34 13.56
CA ALA A 19 13.09 -28.47 12.68
C ALA A 19 12.01 -27.42 13.02
N SER A 20 11.71 -27.23 14.31
CA SER A 20 10.76 -26.21 14.76
C SER A 20 11.27 -24.79 14.44
N SER A 21 12.56 -24.51 14.64
CA SER A 21 13.18 -23.24 14.26
C SER A 21 13.10 -23.00 12.74
N GLY A 22 13.34 -24.03 11.93
CA GLY A 22 13.21 -24.00 10.47
C GLY A 22 11.78 -23.69 10.03
N LEU A 23 10.78 -24.29 10.67
CA LEU A 23 9.37 -24.03 10.38
C LEU A 23 8.97 -22.60 10.75
N VAL A 24 9.41 -22.10 11.90
CA VAL A 24 9.17 -20.71 12.34
C VAL A 24 9.81 -19.72 11.37
N ALA A 25 11.07 -19.94 10.99
CA ALA A 25 11.78 -19.10 10.01
C ALA A 25 11.10 -19.11 8.64
N SER A 26 10.67 -20.29 8.16
CA SER A 26 9.91 -20.42 6.92
C SER A 26 8.59 -19.64 6.96
N LYS A 27 7.84 -19.75 8.06
CA LYS A 27 6.58 -19.03 8.25
C LYS A 27 6.79 -17.51 8.37
N ALA A 28 7.87 -17.08 9.02
CA ALA A 28 8.24 -15.67 9.10
C ALA A 28 8.57 -15.11 7.71
N ARG A 29 9.36 -15.84 6.91
CA ARG A 29 9.70 -15.49 5.52
C ARG A 29 8.48 -15.41 4.62
N ARG A 30 7.57 -16.38 4.71
CA ARG A 30 6.30 -16.36 3.96
C ARG A 30 5.37 -15.19 4.33
N ARG A 31 5.61 -14.54 5.46
CA ARG A 31 4.87 -13.35 5.91
C ARG A 31 5.67 -12.05 5.73
N GLY A 32 6.82 -12.12 5.06
CA GLY A 32 7.73 -11.00 4.86
C GLY A 32 8.34 -10.42 6.14
N LEU A 33 8.23 -11.10 7.29
CA LEU A 33 8.67 -10.54 8.59
C LEU A 33 10.17 -10.29 8.63
N ASP A 34 10.96 -11.15 8.01
CA ASP A 34 12.41 -11.03 7.90
C ASP A 34 12.86 -9.79 7.12
N ARG A 35 11.99 -9.24 6.25
CA ARG A 35 12.31 -8.07 5.44
C ARG A 35 12.24 -6.78 6.24
N TRP A 36 11.19 -6.59 7.03
CA TRP A 36 10.95 -5.31 7.70
C TRP A 36 11.24 -5.32 9.20
N LEU A 37 11.17 -6.47 9.89
CA LEU A 37 11.32 -6.51 11.35
C LEU A 37 12.71 -6.06 11.80
N PHE A 38 13.75 -6.39 11.02
CA PHE A 38 15.10 -5.90 11.29
C PHE A 38 15.17 -4.37 11.19
N THR A 39 14.62 -3.78 10.11
CA THR A 39 14.52 -2.32 9.95
C THR A 39 13.76 -1.71 11.12
N TYR A 40 12.60 -2.28 11.49
CA TYR A 40 11.77 -1.82 12.59
C TYR A 40 12.53 -1.78 13.92
N ILE A 41 13.29 -2.83 14.26
CA ILE A 41 14.07 -2.87 15.50
C ILE A 41 15.23 -1.88 15.45
N ARG A 42 15.95 -1.82 14.32
CA ARG A 42 17.10 -0.94 14.12
C ARG A 42 16.72 0.53 14.20
N GLU A 43 15.55 0.89 13.66
CA GLU A 43 15.08 2.28 13.55
C GLU A 43 14.07 2.66 14.62
N ARG A 44 13.91 1.82 15.66
CA ARG A 44 12.94 2.03 16.75
C ARG A 44 12.99 3.41 17.41
N SER A 45 14.17 4.03 17.44
CA SER A 45 14.35 5.37 18.05
C SER A 45 13.71 6.48 17.24
N LYS A 46 13.42 6.26 15.95
CA LYS A 46 12.69 7.20 15.09
C LYS A 46 11.18 7.15 15.32
N TYR A 47 10.67 6.07 15.92
CA TYR A 47 9.23 5.88 16.09
C TYR A 47 8.73 6.52 17.38
N HIS A 48 8.34 7.78 17.28
CA HIS A 48 7.80 8.55 18.39
C HIS A 48 6.63 9.40 17.92
N ALA A 49 5.59 9.48 18.74
CA ALA A 49 4.48 10.39 18.46
C ALA A 49 4.96 11.84 18.60
N PRO A 50 4.31 12.79 17.91
CA PRO A 50 4.48 14.21 18.21
C PRO A 50 4.28 14.49 19.70
N ARG A 51 5.02 15.46 20.25
CA ARG A 51 4.85 15.83 21.66
C ARG A 51 3.47 16.46 21.87
N ALA A 52 2.91 16.31 23.07
CA ALA A 52 1.67 16.99 23.42
C ALA A 52 1.82 18.52 23.20
N GLY A 53 0.86 19.12 22.49
CA GLY A 53 0.87 20.54 22.13
C GLY A 53 1.80 20.91 20.97
N GLN A 54 2.55 19.98 20.39
CA GLN A 54 3.34 20.24 19.19
C GLN A 54 2.41 20.40 17.97
N PRO A 55 2.47 21.53 17.25
CA PRO A 55 1.76 21.68 15.98
C PRO A 55 2.29 20.68 14.95
N VAL A 56 1.38 19.97 14.28
CA VAL A 56 1.70 19.06 13.17
C VAL A 56 0.70 19.24 12.04
N HIS A 57 1.16 19.09 10.80
CA HIS A 57 0.30 18.94 9.65
C HIS A 57 0.05 17.45 9.43
N LEU A 58 -1.18 17.00 9.66
CA LEU A 58 -1.58 15.61 9.48
C LEU A 58 -2.34 15.46 8.16
N LEU A 59 -1.77 14.68 7.24
CA LEU A 59 -2.48 14.17 6.07
C LEU A 59 -2.95 12.75 6.39
N LEU A 60 -4.27 12.53 6.36
CA LEU A 60 -4.86 11.20 6.51
C LEU A 60 -5.35 10.73 5.15
N CYS A 61 -4.66 9.75 4.58
CA CYS A 61 -5.02 9.12 3.31
C CYS A 61 -5.55 7.70 3.55
N ILE A 62 -6.63 7.34 2.87
CA ILE A 62 -7.09 5.96 2.74
C ILE A 62 -6.87 5.56 1.29
N ALA A 63 -5.88 4.70 1.08
CA ALA A 63 -5.52 4.17 -0.23
C ALA A 63 -5.96 2.71 -0.26
N ASP A 64 -7.12 2.43 -0.87
CA ASP A 64 -7.76 1.12 -0.86
C ASP A 64 -7.92 0.57 -2.28
N HIS A 65 -7.94 -0.75 -2.40
CA HIS A 65 -8.31 -1.46 -3.63
C HIS A 65 -9.83 -1.34 -3.83
N PHE A 66 -10.27 -0.31 -4.57
CA PHE A 66 -11.68 -0.07 -4.76
C PHE A 66 -12.27 -1.00 -5.81
N GLU A 67 -12.70 -2.19 -5.37
CA GLU A 67 -13.23 -3.26 -6.23
C GLU A 67 -14.72 -3.56 -5.94
N PRO A 68 -15.67 -2.85 -6.57
CA PRO A 68 -17.10 -3.12 -6.38
C PRO A 68 -17.49 -4.58 -6.66
N GLY A 69 -16.82 -5.24 -7.61
CA GLY A 69 -17.03 -6.64 -7.98
C GLY A 69 -16.42 -7.68 -7.03
N ARG A 70 -15.68 -7.25 -6.00
CA ARG A 70 -14.93 -8.15 -5.11
C ARG A 70 -15.80 -9.24 -4.50
N GLY A 71 -15.29 -10.46 -4.52
CA GLY A 71 -15.96 -11.66 -4.01
C GLY A 71 -16.97 -12.28 -4.98
N GLY A 72 -16.88 -11.97 -6.28
CA GLY A 72 -17.82 -12.47 -7.29
C GLY A 72 -19.21 -11.83 -7.17
N ALA A 73 -19.26 -10.56 -6.77
CA ALA A 73 -20.51 -9.83 -6.63
C ALA A 73 -21.23 -9.73 -7.99
N SER A 74 -22.56 -9.86 -7.99
CA SER A 74 -23.35 -9.61 -9.20
C SER A 74 -23.23 -8.15 -9.62
N ALA A 75 -23.50 -7.84 -10.90
CA ALA A 75 -23.48 -6.47 -11.40
C ALA A 75 -24.41 -5.54 -10.59
N ALA A 76 -25.59 -6.03 -10.19
CA ALA A 76 -26.52 -5.27 -9.35
C ALA A 76 -25.93 -4.97 -7.96
N HIS A 77 -25.26 -5.93 -7.33
CA HIS A 77 -24.66 -5.74 -6.01
C HIS A 77 -23.42 -4.84 -6.08
N ALA A 78 -22.60 -4.97 -7.13
CA ALA A 78 -21.47 -4.06 -7.36
C ALA A 78 -21.94 -2.61 -7.55
N ARG A 79 -23.01 -2.41 -8.33
CA ARG A 79 -23.64 -1.10 -8.50
C ARG A 79 -24.22 -0.56 -7.19
N GLU A 80 -24.91 -1.38 -6.40
CA GLU A 80 -25.42 -0.98 -5.07
C GLU A 80 -24.28 -0.52 -4.14
N ARG A 81 -23.11 -1.17 -4.17
CA ARG A 81 -21.94 -0.74 -3.39
C ARG A 81 -21.48 0.66 -3.79
N VAL A 82 -21.41 0.97 -5.09
CA VAL A 82 -21.03 2.30 -5.58
C VAL A 82 -22.10 3.34 -5.25
N GLU A 83 -23.38 3.03 -5.49
CA GLU A 83 -24.51 3.89 -5.15
C GLU A 83 -24.52 4.26 -3.65
N ARG A 84 -24.16 3.30 -2.79
CA ARG A 84 -24.01 3.53 -1.35
C ARG A 84 -22.94 4.58 -1.05
N TRP A 85 -21.79 4.54 -1.72
CA TRP A 85 -20.75 5.56 -1.56
C TRP A 85 -21.26 6.94 -1.98
N VAL A 86 -21.87 7.03 -3.17
CA VAL A 86 -22.38 8.30 -3.72
C VAL A 86 -23.45 8.91 -2.81
N ARG A 87 -24.35 8.09 -2.24
CA ARG A 87 -25.43 8.56 -1.37
C ARG A 87 -24.95 8.87 0.06
N ASP A 88 -24.24 7.93 0.68
CA ASP A 88 -24.02 7.97 2.13
C ASP A 88 -22.78 8.77 2.51
N TYR A 89 -21.74 8.81 1.66
CA TYR A 89 -20.48 9.47 2.02
C TYR A 89 -20.66 11.00 2.20
N PRO A 90 -21.29 11.74 1.27
CA PRO A 90 -21.61 13.16 1.49
C PRO A 90 -22.50 13.40 2.71
N ARG A 91 -23.50 12.54 2.93
CA ARG A 91 -24.45 12.66 4.06
C ARG A 91 -23.76 12.48 5.41
N LEU A 92 -22.83 11.54 5.50
CA LEU A 92 -22.15 11.18 6.74
C LEU A 92 -20.99 12.13 7.05
N PHE A 93 -20.30 12.64 6.03
CA PHE A 93 -19.04 13.36 6.23
C PHE A 93 -19.05 14.81 5.76
N GLY A 94 -20.11 15.27 5.08
CA GLY A 94 -20.19 16.59 4.47
C GLY A 94 -20.33 17.76 5.44
N GLU A 95 -20.46 17.53 6.74
CA GLU A 95 -20.39 18.58 7.77
C GLU A 95 -18.97 18.84 8.28
N PHE A 96 -18.06 17.87 8.14
CA PHE A 96 -16.68 18.01 8.63
C PHE A 96 -15.85 18.87 7.68
N ARG A 97 -14.87 19.59 8.23
CA ARG A 97 -13.94 20.41 7.46
C ARG A 97 -12.52 20.19 7.95
N ASP A 98 -11.58 20.04 7.02
CA ASP A 98 -10.14 20.05 7.30
C ASP A 98 -9.61 21.49 7.45
N SER A 99 -8.30 21.64 7.64
CA SER A 99 -7.63 22.95 7.76
C SER A 99 -7.75 23.83 6.52
N ASP A 100 -8.07 23.25 5.36
CA ASP A 100 -8.27 23.96 4.10
C ASP A 100 -9.76 24.24 3.81
N GLY A 101 -10.65 23.91 4.75
CA GLY A 101 -12.10 24.09 4.59
C GLY A 101 -12.74 23.09 3.62
N ARG A 102 -12.12 21.93 3.39
CA ARG A 102 -12.66 20.85 2.54
C ARG A 102 -13.28 19.74 3.38
N PRO A 103 -14.37 19.09 2.91
CA PRO A 103 -14.83 17.86 3.54
C PRO A 103 -13.79 16.75 3.37
N PRO A 104 -13.83 15.69 4.20
CA PRO A 104 -13.05 14.49 3.96
C PRO A 104 -13.26 13.99 2.53
N ARG A 105 -12.16 13.71 1.82
CA ARG A 105 -12.16 13.19 0.46
C ARG A 105 -11.68 11.75 0.48
N HIS A 106 -12.40 10.87 -0.21
CA HIS A 106 -11.98 9.50 -0.40
C HIS A 106 -11.32 9.31 -1.76
N THR A 107 -10.15 8.68 -1.78
CA THR A 107 -9.46 8.33 -3.03
C THR A 107 -9.83 6.91 -3.43
N PHE A 108 -10.51 6.77 -4.56
CA PHE A 108 -10.97 5.52 -5.14
C PHE A 108 -9.94 5.03 -6.17
N PHE A 109 -9.01 4.15 -5.79
CA PHE A 109 -8.14 3.50 -6.76
C PHE A 109 -8.94 2.43 -7.51
N TYR A 110 -9.37 2.75 -8.74
CA TYR A 110 -10.32 1.93 -9.50
C TYR A 110 -9.60 0.99 -10.49
N PRO A 111 -9.85 -0.34 -10.44
CA PRO A 111 -9.16 -1.34 -11.24
C PRO A 111 -9.47 -1.22 -12.73
N LEU A 112 -8.47 -1.08 -13.59
CA LEU A 112 -8.71 -0.99 -15.03
C LEU A 112 -9.35 -2.24 -15.63
N GLU A 113 -9.03 -3.42 -15.11
CA GLU A 113 -9.59 -4.68 -15.59
C GLU A 113 -11.05 -4.89 -15.18
N GLN A 114 -11.60 -4.06 -14.29
CA GLN A 114 -13.03 -4.04 -13.93
C GLN A 114 -13.72 -2.74 -14.36
N TYR A 115 -13.20 -2.09 -15.41
CA TYR A 115 -13.79 -0.86 -15.96
C TYR A 115 -15.31 -1.02 -16.15
N ASN A 116 -16.04 -0.11 -15.53
CA ASN A 116 -17.49 -0.01 -15.67
C ASN A 116 -17.86 1.48 -15.79
N PRO A 117 -18.44 1.91 -16.92
CA PRO A 117 -18.74 3.32 -17.15
C PRO A 117 -19.77 3.88 -16.16
N GLU A 118 -20.78 3.09 -15.75
CA GLU A 118 -21.80 3.54 -14.81
C GLU A 118 -21.19 3.82 -13.43
N HIS A 119 -20.29 2.94 -12.97
CA HIS A 119 -19.59 3.14 -11.70
C HIS A 119 -18.72 4.41 -11.75
N LEU A 120 -17.93 4.57 -12.81
CA LEU A 120 -17.01 5.70 -12.96
C LEU A 120 -17.74 7.04 -13.20
N ASP A 121 -18.85 7.04 -13.94
CA ASP A 121 -19.69 8.23 -14.10
C ASP A 121 -20.29 8.67 -12.75
N ALA A 122 -20.74 7.72 -11.93
CA ALA A 122 -21.27 8.00 -10.59
C ALA A 122 -20.18 8.51 -9.62
N LEU A 123 -18.99 7.90 -9.64
CA LEU A 123 -17.84 8.36 -8.85
C LEU A 123 -17.34 9.73 -9.33
N ALA A 124 -17.33 10.01 -10.64
CA ALA A 124 -16.95 11.29 -11.17
C ALA A 124 -17.87 12.42 -10.68
N GLU A 125 -19.16 12.15 -10.55
CA GLU A 125 -20.11 13.09 -9.97
C GLU A 125 -19.82 13.34 -8.48
N LEU A 126 -19.55 12.29 -7.71
CA LEU A 126 -19.12 12.43 -6.31
C LEU A 126 -17.83 13.25 -6.17
N CYS A 127 -16.86 13.05 -7.08
CA CYS A 127 -15.62 13.80 -7.12
C CYS A 127 -15.85 15.29 -7.45
N ARG A 128 -16.72 15.60 -8.43
CA ARG A 128 -17.11 16.98 -8.76
C ARG A 128 -17.76 17.73 -7.59
N GLN A 129 -18.50 17.01 -6.75
CA GLN A 129 -19.08 17.55 -5.52
C GLN A 129 -18.03 17.77 -4.41
N GLY A 130 -16.77 17.38 -4.64
CA GLY A 130 -15.65 17.63 -3.74
C GLY A 130 -15.43 16.57 -2.67
N PHE A 131 -16.05 15.40 -2.80
CA PHE A 131 -16.02 14.30 -1.82
C PHE A 131 -15.06 13.16 -2.13
N GLY A 132 -14.35 13.22 -3.26
CA GLY A 132 -13.39 12.18 -3.61
C GLY A 132 -12.53 12.48 -4.81
N GLU A 133 -11.64 11.54 -5.09
CA GLU A 133 -10.71 11.50 -6.20
C GLU A 133 -10.70 10.06 -6.76
N VAL A 134 -10.51 9.87 -8.06
CA VAL A 134 -10.34 8.53 -8.65
C VAL A 134 -8.91 8.42 -9.13
N GLU A 135 -8.26 7.30 -8.80
CA GLU A 135 -6.87 6.99 -9.17
C GLU A 135 -6.76 5.59 -9.79
N VAL A 136 -5.56 5.20 -10.23
CA VAL A 136 -5.36 3.98 -11.01
C VAL A 136 -4.99 2.79 -10.14
N HIS A 137 -5.72 1.69 -10.31
CA HIS A 137 -5.41 0.39 -9.73
C HIS A 137 -5.32 -0.66 -10.85
N LEU A 138 -4.40 -1.61 -10.70
CA LEU A 138 -4.22 -2.70 -11.67
C LEU A 138 -3.87 -4.03 -11.00
N HIS A 139 -4.61 -5.08 -11.34
CA HIS A 139 -4.12 -6.46 -11.22
C HIS A 139 -3.57 -6.91 -12.57
N HIS A 140 -2.33 -7.39 -12.58
CA HIS A 140 -1.72 -7.98 -13.77
C HIS A 140 -0.82 -9.16 -13.42
N GLU A 141 -0.61 -10.03 -14.39
CA GLU A 141 0.19 -11.26 -14.29
C GLU A 141 0.77 -11.56 -15.65
N GLY A 142 2.10 -11.59 -15.75
CA GLY A 142 2.80 -11.97 -16.97
C GLY A 142 2.71 -10.94 -18.10
N ASP A 143 2.47 -9.66 -17.79
CA ASP A 143 2.52 -8.58 -18.78
C ASP A 143 3.98 -8.39 -19.27
N THR A 144 4.15 -7.94 -20.52
CA THR A 144 5.41 -7.34 -20.99
C THR A 144 5.47 -5.85 -20.66
N PRO A 145 6.66 -5.22 -20.62
CA PRO A 145 6.81 -3.78 -20.45
C PRO A 145 5.93 -2.94 -21.40
N GLU A 146 5.83 -3.36 -22.66
CA GLU A 146 5.05 -2.68 -23.70
C GLU A 146 3.55 -2.80 -23.45
N GLN A 147 3.09 -3.98 -23.04
CA GLN A 147 1.68 -4.22 -22.71
C GLN A 147 1.25 -3.40 -21.50
N LEU A 148 2.05 -3.42 -20.43
CA LEU A 148 1.79 -2.64 -19.22
C LEU A 148 1.67 -1.14 -19.55
N ARG A 149 2.65 -0.61 -20.30
CA ARG A 149 2.65 0.79 -20.74
C ARG A 149 1.40 1.14 -21.55
N ALA A 150 1.06 0.32 -22.54
CA ALA A 150 -0.11 0.56 -23.39
C ALA A 150 -1.41 0.57 -22.58
N ARG A 151 -1.57 -0.36 -21.62
CA ARG A 151 -2.75 -0.44 -20.75
C ARG A 151 -2.88 0.80 -19.85
N LEU A 152 -1.79 1.23 -19.22
CA LEU A 152 -1.77 2.41 -18.35
C LEU A 152 -2.11 3.70 -19.11
N ILE A 153 -1.50 3.90 -20.29
CA ILE A 153 -1.79 5.05 -21.15
C ILE A 153 -3.26 5.05 -21.59
N ALA A 154 -3.76 3.91 -22.08
CA ALA A 154 -5.14 3.81 -22.53
C ALA A 154 -6.13 4.09 -21.39
N TYR A 155 -5.87 3.57 -20.20
CA TYR A 155 -6.76 3.74 -19.06
C TYR A 155 -6.75 5.15 -18.49
N LYS A 156 -5.58 5.79 -18.32
CA LYS A 156 -5.54 7.18 -17.84
C LYS A 156 -6.22 8.14 -18.81
N GLU A 157 -6.08 7.90 -20.12
CA GLU A 157 -6.75 8.68 -21.16
C GLU A 157 -8.26 8.45 -21.15
N LEU A 158 -8.70 7.21 -20.92
CA LEU A 158 -10.12 6.89 -20.76
C LEU A 158 -10.73 7.62 -19.56
N LEU A 159 -10.11 7.53 -18.38
CA LEU A 159 -10.55 8.23 -17.18
C LEU A 159 -10.65 9.74 -17.41
N ALA A 160 -9.61 10.33 -18.01
CA ALA A 160 -9.58 11.77 -18.28
C ALA A 160 -10.59 12.23 -19.33
N ARG A 161 -10.63 11.59 -20.50
CA ARG A 161 -11.42 12.07 -21.62
C ARG A 161 -12.90 11.70 -21.51
N ARG A 162 -13.23 10.49 -21.04
CA ARG A 162 -14.63 10.03 -20.96
C ARG A 162 -15.33 10.48 -19.69
N HIS A 163 -14.62 10.51 -18.56
CA HIS A 163 -15.24 10.76 -17.26
C HIS A 163 -14.86 12.13 -16.67
N GLY A 164 -13.88 12.82 -17.23
CA GLY A 164 -13.37 14.07 -16.66
C GLY A 164 -12.64 13.85 -15.33
N LEU A 165 -12.09 12.65 -15.14
CA LEU A 165 -11.31 12.24 -13.96
C LEU A 165 -9.82 12.49 -14.19
N LEU A 166 -9.00 12.33 -13.16
CA LEU A 166 -7.55 12.57 -13.14
C LEU A 166 -7.12 14.03 -13.37
N PRO A 167 -6.16 14.54 -12.58
CA PRO A 167 -5.62 15.88 -12.77
C PRO A 167 -4.67 15.95 -13.98
N ARG A 168 -4.40 17.18 -14.41
CA ARG A 168 -3.30 17.49 -15.32
C ARG A 168 -2.21 18.26 -14.59
N GLU A 169 -0.96 17.90 -14.84
CA GLU A 169 0.19 18.64 -14.34
C GLU A 169 0.23 20.03 -15.00
N LYS A 170 0.50 21.08 -14.22
CA LYS A 170 0.22 22.47 -14.64
C LYS A 170 1.17 22.98 -15.72
N GLN A 171 2.40 22.47 -15.77
CA GLN A 171 3.46 22.96 -16.64
C GLN A 171 3.44 22.28 -18.00
N THR A 172 3.15 20.99 -18.02
CA THR A 172 3.20 20.10 -19.18
C THR A 172 1.82 19.81 -19.76
N GLY A 173 0.76 19.94 -18.94
CA GLY A 173 -0.60 19.54 -19.31
C GLY A 173 -0.83 18.03 -19.31
N GLU A 174 0.17 17.25 -18.88
CA GLU A 174 0.14 15.78 -18.89
C GLU A 174 -0.88 15.25 -17.89
N ILE A 175 -1.65 14.22 -18.27
CA ILE A 175 -2.52 13.51 -17.34
C ILE A 175 -1.66 12.71 -16.37
N VAL A 176 -1.80 12.99 -15.09
CA VAL A 176 -1.07 12.32 -14.01
C VAL A 176 -2.01 11.57 -13.08
N TYR A 177 -1.49 10.54 -12.42
CA TYR A 177 -2.27 9.68 -11.55
C TYR A 177 -1.44 9.09 -10.40
N GLY A 178 -2.10 8.68 -9.33
CA GLY A 178 -1.55 7.82 -8.29
C GLY A 178 -1.81 6.36 -8.61
N PHE A 179 -0.92 5.47 -8.18
CA PHE A 179 -1.03 4.04 -8.48
C PHE A 179 -1.10 3.17 -7.23
N ILE A 180 -1.91 2.12 -7.30
CA ILE A 180 -1.80 0.96 -6.42
C ILE A 180 -1.71 -0.31 -7.26
N HIS A 181 -0.74 -1.15 -6.92
CA HIS A 181 -0.63 -2.49 -7.45
C HIS A 181 -1.63 -3.43 -6.76
N GLY A 182 -2.56 -4.00 -7.52
CA GLY A 182 -3.64 -4.86 -7.02
C GLY A 182 -3.15 -6.13 -6.33
N ASN A 183 -2.12 -6.76 -6.88
CA ASN A 183 -1.50 -7.94 -6.28
C ASN A 183 -0.44 -7.64 -5.20
N TRP A 184 -0.26 -6.37 -4.81
CA TRP A 184 0.85 -5.87 -3.99
C TRP A 184 2.26 -6.12 -4.53
N ALA A 185 2.37 -6.71 -5.73
CA ALA A 185 3.60 -7.24 -6.30
C ALA A 185 4.34 -6.22 -7.19
N LEU A 186 4.26 -4.92 -6.83
CA LEU A 186 4.92 -3.83 -7.54
C LEU A 186 6.33 -4.23 -7.94
N ASP A 187 6.70 -3.95 -9.19
CA ASP A 187 8.03 -4.18 -9.75
C ASP A 187 8.46 -5.64 -9.56
N ASN A 188 7.57 -6.54 -9.97
CA ASN A 188 7.75 -7.98 -9.97
C ASN A 188 8.25 -8.57 -8.64
N SER A 189 7.76 -8.00 -7.53
CA SER A 189 8.36 -8.23 -6.21
C SER A 189 7.93 -9.51 -5.50
N LEU A 190 6.89 -10.17 -5.98
CA LEU A 190 6.45 -11.47 -5.45
C LEU A 190 7.41 -12.57 -5.95
N PRO A 191 7.79 -13.54 -5.09
CA PRO A 191 8.70 -14.61 -5.50
C PRO A 191 8.24 -15.39 -6.74
N ASN A 192 9.21 -15.79 -7.57
CA ASN A 192 9.04 -16.51 -8.83
C ASN A 192 8.39 -15.70 -9.97
N GLY A 193 8.39 -14.37 -9.87
CA GLY A 193 7.92 -13.48 -10.95
C GLY A 193 6.40 -13.51 -11.17
N ARG A 194 5.66 -13.94 -10.14
CA ARG A 194 4.20 -14.05 -10.19
C ARG A 194 3.54 -12.69 -9.94
N CYS A 195 2.32 -12.56 -10.42
CA CYS A 195 1.39 -11.46 -10.11
C CYS A 195 1.89 -10.07 -10.51
N CYS A 196 2.80 -10.01 -11.50
CA CYS A 196 3.26 -8.80 -12.20
C CYS A 196 3.94 -9.22 -13.52
N GLY A 197 5.23 -9.61 -13.49
CA GLY A 197 6.01 -10.03 -14.66
C GLY A 197 6.97 -8.98 -15.23
N VAL A 198 6.96 -7.75 -14.71
CA VAL A 198 7.68 -6.59 -15.27
C VAL A 198 8.67 -6.02 -14.24
N ASN A 199 9.98 -6.14 -14.51
CA ASN A 199 11.06 -5.63 -13.63
C ASN A 199 11.38 -4.14 -13.82
N ASN A 200 10.73 -3.46 -14.77
CA ASN A 200 10.87 -2.02 -14.97
C ASN A 200 9.53 -1.29 -14.80
N GLU A 201 8.66 -1.84 -13.93
CA GLU A 201 7.32 -1.30 -13.69
C GLU A 201 7.37 0.12 -13.12
N ILE A 202 8.38 0.44 -12.28
CA ILE A 202 8.51 1.76 -11.66
C ILE A 202 8.82 2.83 -12.72
N ASP A 203 9.72 2.53 -13.65
CA ASP A 203 10.02 3.42 -14.77
C ASP A 203 8.79 3.60 -15.68
N ILE A 204 8.08 2.52 -15.99
CA ILE A 204 6.86 2.61 -16.81
C ILE A 204 5.80 3.47 -16.12
N LEU A 205 5.55 3.26 -14.83
CA LEU A 205 4.61 4.08 -14.06
C LEU A 205 5.01 5.56 -14.12
N ARG A 206 6.26 5.90 -13.81
CA ARG A 206 6.76 7.28 -13.87
C ARG A 206 6.57 7.90 -15.26
N GLU A 207 6.98 7.20 -16.31
CA GLU A 207 6.95 7.70 -17.68
C GLU A 207 5.55 7.82 -18.25
N THR A 208 4.60 7.06 -17.70
CA THR A 208 3.18 7.16 -18.06
C THR A 208 2.45 8.18 -17.20
N GLY A 209 3.12 8.91 -16.32
CA GLY A 209 2.55 10.01 -15.55
C GLY A 209 2.11 9.64 -14.12
N CYS A 210 2.54 8.50 -13.59
CA CYS A 210 2.34 8.18 -12.19
C CYS A 210 3.15 9.14 -11.31
N TYR A 211 2.49 9.90 -10.42
CA TYR A 211 3.17 10.82 -9.51
C TYR A 211 3.63 10.13 -8.21
N ALA A 212 2.91 9.09 -7.77
CA ALA A 212 3.28 8.30 -6.60
C ALA A 212 2.59 6.93 -6.58
N ASP A 213 3.29 5.94 -6.02
CA ASP A 213 2.74 4.63 -5.64
C ASP A 213 2.30 4.61 -4.17
N PHE A 214 1.19 3.92 -3.91
CA PHE A 214 0.56 3.77 -2.60
C PHE A 214 0.36 2.30 -2.20
N THR A 215 1.14 1.38 -2.79
CA THR A 215 0.95 -0.07 -2.62
C THR A 215 1.28 -0.57 -1.20
N PHE A 216 2.10 0.15 -0.44
CA PHE A 216 2.69 -0.34 0.80
C PHE A 216 2.10 0.33 2.06
N PRO A 217 2.05 -0.38 3.20
CA PRO A 217 2.62 -1.70 3.45
C PRO A 217 1.77 -2.85 2.90
N SER A 218 2.43 -3.90 2.41
CA SER A 218 1.80 -5.16 2.01
C SER A 218 1.95 -6.26 3.07
N ALA A 219 2.63 -5.98 4.19
CA ALA A 219 2.75 -6.90 5.31
C ALA A 219 1.37 -7.37 5.81
N PRO A 220 1.17 -8.68 6.11
CA PRO A 220 2.17 -9.75 6.18
C PRO A 220 2.30 -10.58 4.88
N ASP A 221 2.98 -10.06 3.87
CA ASP A 221 3.20 -10.72 2.59
C ASP A 221 4.68 -10.67 2.17
N PRO A 222 5.21 -11.65 1.41
CA PRO A 222 6.56 -11.59 0.87
C PRO A 222 6.84 -10.37 -0.01
N THR A 223 5.83 -9.71 -0.57
CA THR A 223 6.02 -8.46 -1.34
C THR A 223 6.50 -7.29 -0.48
N GLN A 224 6.39 -7.34 0.85
CA GLN A 224 6.79 -6.25 1.73
C GLN A 224 8.25 -5.84 1.53
N THR A 225 8.52 -4.54 1.61
CA THR A 225 9.84 -3.89 1.50
C THR A 225 10.61 -3.91 2.82
N ARG A 226 11.94 -3.73 2.72
CA ARG A 226 12.80 -3.42 3.87
C ARG A 226 12.65 -1.99 4.36
N THR A 227 12.51 -1.02 3.47
CA THR A 227 12.12 0.35 3.82
C THR A 227 10.68 0.36 4.31
N ILE A 228 10.45 0.92 5.50
CA ILE A 228 9.13 1.01 6.13
C ILE A 228 8.88 2.41 6.68
N ASN A 229 7.61 2.75 6.89
CA ASN A 229 7.19 3.99 7.57
C ASN A 229 7.81 5.25 6.95
N SER A 230 7.88 5.31 5.63
CA SER A 230 8.63 6.34 4.92
C SER A 230 7.89 6.85 3.69
N ILE A 231 8.14 8.10 3.34
CA ILE A 231 7.92 8.65 2.00
C ILE A 231 9.30 8.71 1.33
N TYR A 232 9.48 8.05 0.19
CA TYR A 232 10.80 7.95 -0.44
C TYR A 232 10.71 7.81 -1.95
N TYR A 233 11.81 8.16 -2.63
CA TYR A 233 12.02 7.97 -4.05
C TYR A 233 12.72 6.63 -4.31
N ALA A 234 12.17 5.80 -5.19
CA ALA A 234 12.82 4.60 -5.71
C ALA A 234 13.29 4.83 -7.14
N VAL A 235 14.49 4.35 -7.45
CA VAL A 235 15.04 4.30 -8.80
C VAL A 235 14.98 2.87 -9.27
N ASP A 236 14.53 2.65 -10.49
CA ASP A 236 14.34 1.33 -11.05
C ASP A 236 15.67 0.67 -11.45
N ASP A 237 15.73 -0.66 -11.39
CA ASP A 237 16.75 -1.52 -11.99
C ASP A 237 16.04 -2.49 -12.95
N PRO A 238 15.95 -2.18 -14.25
CA PRO A 238 15.21 -2.99 -15.22
C PRO A 238 15.64 -4.46 -15.30
N MET A 239 16.83 -4.80 -14.79
CA MET A 239 17.37 -6.15 -14.79
C MET A 239 16.95 -6.98 -13.56
N ARG A 240 16.35 -6.35 -12.54
CA ARG A 240 16.06 -7.00 -11.27
C ARG A 240 14.70 -6.57 -10.73
N PRO A 241 13.92 -7.49 -10.14
CA PRO A 241 12.69 -7.11 -9.48
C PRO A 241 12.97 -6.33 -8.19
N LYS A 242 11.94 -5.62 -7.72
CA LYS A 242 11.85 -5.03 -6.39
C LYS A 242 12.88 -3.93 -6.12
N SER A 243 13.13 -3.09 -7.10
CA SER A 243 13.95 -1.88 -7.04
C SER A 243 13.51 -0.95 -5.91
N HIS A 244 12.22 -0.91 -5.59
CA HIS A 244 11.65 -0.14 -4.48
C HIS A 244 11.90 -0.71 -3.06
N ASP A 245 12.64 -1.82 -2.90
CA ASP A 245 12.95 -2.39 -1.58
C ASP A 245 13.71 -1.41 -0.67
N ARG A 246 14.48 -0.50 -1.28
CA ARG A 246 15.16 0.64 -0.68
C ARG A 246 14.92 1.89 -1.52
N GLY A 247 15.23 3.06 -0.96
CA GLY A 247 15.22 4.30 -1.73
C GLY A 247 15.68 5.50 -0.91
N ILE A 248 15.57 6.67 -1.51
CA ILE A 248 16.04 7.95 -0.95
C ILE A 248 14.86 8.64 -0.27
N PRO A 249 14.91 8.92 1.03
CA PRO A 249 13.80 9.59 1.70
C PRO A 249 13.44 10.95 1.08
N VAL A 250 12.15 11.25 1.02
CA VAL A 250 11.70 12.58 0.57
C VAL A 250 12.16 13.63 1.59
N GLY A 251 12.66 14.76 1.07
CA GLY A 251 13.21 15.86 1.86
C GLY A 251 14.71 15.77 2.10
N THR A 252 15.38 14.67 1.71
CA THR A 252 16.83 14.56 1.77
C THR A 252 17.48 14.72 0.40
N GLY A 253 18.12 15.87 0.17
CA GLY A 253 18.96 16.10 -1.02
C GLY A 253 18.19 16.17 -2.35
N THR A 254 18.92 15.94 -3.44
CA THR A 254 18.39 16.04 -4.82
C THR A 254 17.59 14.80 -5.19
N VAL A 255 16.42 15.01 -5.79
CA VAL A 255 15.58 13.94 -6.33
C VAL A 255 16.16 13.42 -7.65
N PRO A 256 16.42 12.11 -7.81
CA PRO A 256 16.82 11.56 -9.10
C PRO A 256 15.71 11.76 -10.14
N SER A 257 16.08 12.18 -11.35
CA SER A 257 15.11 12.48 -12.43
C SER A 257 14.32 11.25 -12.91
N ASN A 258 14.85 10.05 -12.67
CA ASN A 258 14.24 8.78 -13.02
C ASN A 258 13.62 8.05 -11.80
N ALA A 259 13.33 8.75 -10.71
CA ALA A 259 12.72 8.12 -9.55
C ALA A 259 11.19 8.30 -9.49
N LEU A 260 10.49 7.30 -8.95
CA LEU A 260 9.08 7.38 -8.56
C LEU A 260 8.97 7.55 -7.04
N MET A 261 8.04 8.39 -6.58
CA MET A 261 7.74 8.50 -5.16
C MET A 261 6.89 7.33 -4.69
N LEU A 262 7.23 6.75 -3.55
CA LEU A 262 6.40 5.80 -2.82
C LEU A 262 5.95 6.44 -1.51
N ILE A 263 4.65 6.38 -1.26
CA ILE A 263 4.03 6.86 -0.03
C ILE A 263 3.50 5.64 0.72
N GLN A 264 4.17 5.27 1.80
CA GLN A 264 3.76 4.11 2.59
C GLN A 264 2.75 4.47 3.69
N GLY A 265 1.86 3.54 4.01
CA GLY A 265 1.14 3.54 5.28
C GLY A 265 2.01 3.12 6.48
N PRO A 266 1.45 3.18 7.70
CA PRO A 266 2.14 2.79 8.92
C PRO A 266 2.27 1.26 9.02
N LEU A 267 3.45 0.78 9.42
CA LEU A 267 3.77 -0.62 9.70
C LEU A 267 4.51 -0.74 11.05
N MET A 268 3.80 -1.27 12.05
CA MET A 268 4.24 -1.33 13.44
C MET A 268 3.92 -2.69 14.08
N LEU A 269 4.59 -3.00 15.20
CA LEU A 269 4.16 -4.04 16.12
C LEU A 269 3.19 -3.45 17.15
N ASP A 270 1.97 -3.96 17.16
CA ASP A 270 0.93 -3.56 18.10
C ASP A 270 0.96 -4.45 19.35
N TRP A 271 1.54 -3.88 20.42
CA TRP A 271 1.61 -4.53 21.73
C TRP A 271 0.36 -4.33 22.58
N LYS A 272 -0.59 -3.46 22.19
CA LYS A 272 -1.90 -3.35 22.85
C LYS A 272 -2.78 -4.53 22.42
N ARG A 273 -2.71 -4.93 21.14
CA ARG A 273 -3.39 -6.13 20.63
C ARG A 273 -2.42 -7.30 20.51
N ARG A 274 -2.45 -8.21 21.49
CA ARG A 274 -1.57 -9.40 21.48
C ARG A 274 -2.33 -10.67 21.14
N LYS A 275 -1.76 -11.50 20.27
CA LYS A 275 -2.20 -12.89 20.08
C LYS A 275 -1.78 -13.70 21.31
N TRP A 276 -2.75 -14.37 21.93
CA TRP A 276 -2.55 -15.17 23.15
C TRP A 276 -1.92 -14.39 24.32
N GLY A 277 -2.06 -13.06 24.35
CA GLY A 277 -1.46 -12.20 25.38
C GLY A 277 0.06 -11.96 25.25
N LEU A 278 0.76 -12.62 24.32
CA LEU A 278 2.22 -12.60 24.25
C LEU A 278 2.79 -12.02 22.96
N ILE A 279 2.20 -12.34 21.81
CA ILE A 279 2.77 -12.00 20.50
C ILE A 279 2.07 -10.76 19.97
N PRO A 280 2.78 -9.65 19.69
CA PRO A 280 2.15 -8.45 19.14
C PRO A 280 1.51 -8.75 17.78
N ARG A 281 0.38 -8.09 17.50
CA ARG A 281 -0.22 -8.10 16.16
C ARG A 281 0.57 -7.13 15.27
N ILE A 282 0.40 -7.29 13.96
CA ILE A 282 0.91 -6.32 12.99
C ILE A 282 -0.16 -5.23 12.85
N GLU A 283 0.27 -3.98 13.01
CA GLU A 283 -0.50 -2.80 12.63
C GLU A 283 0.05 -2.32 11.30
N ASN A 284 -0.75 -2.38 10.24
CA ASN A 284 -0.36 -2.08 8.85
C ASN A 284 -1.26 -1.01 8.23
N GLY A 285 -1.99 -0.23 9.03
CA GLY A 285 -2.94 0.78 8.55
C GLY A 285 -4.25 0.21 7.98
N CYS A 286 -4.33 -1.10 7.71
CA CYS A 286 -5.50 -1.72 7.07
C CYS A 286 -6.78 -1.54 7.90
N ILE A 287 -7.87 -1.17 7.23
CA ILE A 287 -9.20 -0.98 7.82
C ILE A 287 -10.12 -2.06 7.23
N GLN A 288 -10.42 -3.08 8.02
CA GLN A 288 -11.26 -4.20 7.59
C GLN A 288 -11.94 -4.86 8.79
N GLY A 289 -12.86 -5.80 8.55
CA GLY A 289 -13.68 -6.38 9.63
C GLY A 289 -12.89 -7.00 10.80
N ASN A 290 -11.71 -7.58 10.55
CA ASN A 290 -10.84 -8.14 11.60
C ASN A 290 -9.79 -7.14 12.13
N GLN A 291 -9.74 -5.93 11.58
CA GLN A 291 -8.91 -4.80 11.99
C GLN A 291 -9.77 -3.52 12.01
N PRO A 292 -10.72 -3.41 12.96
CA PRO A 292 -11.63 -2.27 13.01
C PRO A 292 -10.89 -0.96 13.23
N VAL A 293 -11.52 0.15 12.83
CA VAL A 293 -11.03 1.50 13.13
C VAL A 293 -11.30 1.79 14.59
N THR A 294 -10.26 2.15 15.33
CA THR A 294 -10.38 2.69 16.70
C THR A 294 -9.41 3.85 16.85
N ILE A 295 -9.74 4.81 17.71
CA ILE A 295 -8.88 5.98 17.93
C ILE A 295 -7.50 5.57 18.48
N ASP A 296 -7.43 4.47 19.26
CA ASP A 296 -6.16 3.93 19.78
C ASP A 296 -5.15 3.54 18.69
N ARG A 297 -5.62 3.24 17.47
CA ARG A 297 -4.73 2.94 16.33
C ARG A 297 -4.06 4.21 15.79
N MET A 298 -4.69 5.37 15.93
CA MET A 298 -4.11 6.67 15.54
C MET A 298 -2.78 6.90 16.27
N ASP A 299 -2.68 6.52 17.55
CA ASP A 299 -1.43 6.61 18.29
C ASP A 299 -0.28 5.84 17.60
N ALA A 300 -0.58 4.66 17.05
CA ALA A 300 0.40 3.83 16.35
C ALA A 300 0.78 4.45 15.01
N TRP A 301 -0.17 5.05 14.30
CA TRP A 301 0.06 5.73 13.03
C TRP A 301 0.90 7.00 13.21
N LEU A 302 0.60 7.82 14.23
CA LEU A 302 1.40 8.98 14.59
C LEU A 302 2.82 8.59 15.03
N ARG A 303 2.97 7.50 15.79
CA ARG A 303 4.30 6.96 16.17
C ARG A 303 5.08 6.43 14.98
N ALA A 304 4.42 5.85 13.99
CA ALA A 304 5.10 5.34 12.79
C ALA A 304 5.85 6.47 12.09
N GLY A 305 5.33 7.70 12.16
CA GLY A 305 6.05 8.90 11.74
C GLY A 305 6.33 8.93 10.24
N VAL A 306 5.39 8.45 9.43
CA VAL A 306 5.49 8.57 7.97
C VAL A 306 5.39 10.04 7.60
N GLN A 307 6.53 10.66 7.31
CA GLN A 307 6.64 12.10 7.09
C GLN A 307 7.73 12.42 6.08
N VAL A 308 7.70 13.66 5.58
CA VAL A 308 8.82 14.25 4.85
C VAL A 308 9.93 14.54 5.85
N ASN A 309 11.16 14.10 5.56
CA ASN A 309 12.29 14.40 6.42
C ASN A 309 12.70 15.87 6.23
N MET A 310 12.96 16.57 7.33
CA MET A 310 13.50 17.94 7.35
C MET A 310 14.96 17.93 7.79
#